data_AF-A0A0A9XB93-F1
#
_entry.id   AF-A0A0A9XB93-F1
#
_cell.length_a   1.000
_cell.length_b   1.000
_cell.length_c   1.000
_cell.angle_alpha   90.00
_cell.angle_beta   90.00
_cell.angle_gamma   90.00
#
_symmetry.space_group_name_H-M   'P 1'
#
loop_
_entity.id
_entity.type
_entity.pdbx_description
1 polymer ?
#
loop_
_entity_poly.entity_id
_entity_poly.type
_entity_poly.pdbx_seq_one_letter_code
_entity_poly.pdbx_strand_id
1 'polypeptide(L)'
;PLGDYFFDNEVNGLPNNPAYMVDFSTVYFTDKMSFVDRLINTVDLIGCTALSYYYISVNQQLADELAIYPGWETRPPIANLISDMALVLVNSHHSVGYSYPKAPHV
;
A
#
# COMPACT_ATOMS: atom_id res chain seq x y z
N PRO A 1 -4.67 -13.39 -11.99
CA PRO A 1 -4.90 -12.02 -11.49
C PRO A 1 -3.98 -11.74 -10.31
N LEU A 2 -3.54 -10.51 -10.14
CA LEU A 2 -2.68 -10.09 -9.02
C LEU A 2 -3.53 -9.44 -7.92
N GLY A 3 -3.10 -9.60 -6.67
CA GLY A 3 -3.63 -8.84 -5.55
C GLY A 3 -3.26 -7.37 -5.65
N ASP A 4 -4.04 -6.52 -5.00
CA ASP A 4 -3.74 -5.09 -4.84
C ASP A 4 -2.70 -4.87 -3.74
N TYR A 5 -2.35 -3.62 -3.42
CA TYR A 5 -1.48 -3.31 -2.29
C TYR A 5 -2.22 -2.46 -1.26
N PHE A 6 -2.47 -3.03 -0.09
CA PHE A 6 -3.24 -2.36 0.97
C PHE A 6 -2.66 -1.02 1.41
N PHE A 7 -1.33 -0.88 1.38
CA PHE A 7 -0.70 0.36 1.81
C PHE A 7 -0.92 1.51 0.82
N ASP A 8 -1.19 1.22 -0.45
CA ASP A 8 -1.55 2.26 -1.43
C ASP A 8 -2.84 2.95 -1.00
N ASN A 9 -3.85 2.21 -0.55
CA ASN A 9 -5.06 2.81 0.00
C ASN A 9 -4.79 3.61 1.27
N GLU A 10 -3.96 3.10 2.18
CA GLU A 10 -3.62 3.75 3.44
C GLU A 10 -3.00 5.14 3.22
N VAL A 11 -2.02 5.26 2.33
CA VAL A 11 -1.36 6.55 2.03
C VAL A 11 -2.27 7.55 1.29
N ASN A 12 -3.35 7.06 0.68
CA ASN A 12 -4.37 7.89 0.04
C ASN A 12 -5.56 8.20 0.97
N GLY A 13 -5.55 7.74 2.22
CA GLY A 13 -6.68 7.88 3.14
C GLY A 13 -7.93 7.10 2.68
N LEU A 14 -7.75 6.05 1.88
CA LEU A 14 -8.81 5.19 1.38
C LEU A 14 -9.03 4.01 2.35
N PRO A 15 -10.30 3.60 2.57
CA PRO A 15 -10.58 2.47 3.43
C PRO A 15 -10.16 1.14 2.78
N ASN A 16 -9.44 0.32 3.54
CA ASN A 16 -9.13 -1.06 3.16
C ASN A 16 -10.30 -2.01 3.51
N ASN A 17 -10.54 -3.01 2.66
CA ASN A 17 -11.54 -4.05 2.91
C ASN A 17 -10.95 -5.46 2.73
N PRO A 18 -10.26 -6.00 3.75
CA PRO A 18 -9.58 -7.30 3.65
C PRO A 18 -10.55 -8.48 3.48
N ALA A 19 -11.85 -8.29 3.66
CA ALA A 19 -12.83 -9.35 3.42
C ALA A 19 -13.14 -9.58 1.92
N TYR A 20 -12.83 -8.60 1.07
CA TYR A 20 -13.17 -8.62 -0.37
C TYR A 20 -12.02 -8.17 -1.28
N MET A 21 -10.96 -7.59 -0.73
CA MET A 21 -9.78 -7.16 -1.46
C MET A 21 -8.62 -8.11 -1.16
N VAL A 22 -8.04 -8.69 -2.21
CA VAL A 22 -6.87 -9.57 -2.11
C VAL A 22 -5.61 -8.70 -2.12
N ASP A 23 -4.68 -8.95 -1.21
CA ASP A 23 -3.38 -8.27 -1.19
C ASP A 23 -2.33 -9.03 -2.00
N PHE A 24 -1.31 -8.33 -2.47
CA PHE A 24 -0.17 -8.92 -3.18
C PHE A 24 0.61 -9.92 -2.31
N SER A 25 0.62 -9.74 -0.98
CA SER A 25 1.27 -10.65 -0.03
C SER A 25 0.57 -12.01 0.04
N THR A 26 -0.75 -12.06 -0.21
CA THR A 26 -1.60 -13.24 -0.06
C THR A 26 -1.79 -13.96 -1.40
N VAL A 27 -0.66 -14.39 -1.99
CA VAL A 27 -0.58 -14.95 -3.36
C VAL A 27 -1.51 -16.14 -3.61
N TYR A 28 -1.88 -16.89 -2.56
CA TYR A 28 -2.76 -18.06 -2.68
C TYR A 28 -4.25 -17.72 -2.59
N PHE A 29 -4.62 -16.46 -2.28
CA PHE A 29 -6.00 -16.03 -2.17
C PHE A 29 -6.52 -15.52 -3.52
N THR A 30 -7.85 -15.59 -3.66
CA THR A 30 -8.58 -15.13 -4.84
C THR A 30 -9.74 -14.24 -4.40
N ASP A 31 -10.50 -13.68 -5.34
CA ASP A 31 -11.75 -12.98 -5.06
C ASP A 31 -12.80 -13.84 -4.32
N LYS A 32 -12.59 -15.16 -4.27
CA LYS A 32 -13.42 -16.12 -3.54
C LYS A 32 -12.72 -16.59 -2.26
N MET A 33 -12.83 -15.78 -1.20
CA MET A 33 -12.30 -16.08 0.13
C MET A 33 -13.38 -16.68 1.06
N SER A 34 -13.03 -17.77 1.75
CA SER A 34 -13.82 -18.29 2.87
C SER A 34 -13.73 -17.37 4.09
N PHE A 35 -14.53 -17.62 5.14
CA PHE A 35 -14.48 -16.82 6.36
C PHE A 35 -13.08 -16.82 7.00
N VAL A 36 -12.40 -17.97 7.02
CA VAL A 36 -11.06 -18.09 7.59
C VAL A 36 -10.03 -17.35 6.75
N ASP A 37 -10.14 -17.42 5.42
CA ASP A 37 -9.23 -16.69 4.52
C ASP A 37 -9.37 -15.18 4.73
N ARG A 38 -10.59 -14.67 4.90
CA ARG A 38 -10.84 -13.24 5.21
C ARG A 38 -10.22 -12.83 6.54
N LEU A 39 -10.27 -13.70 7.55
CA LEU A 39 -9.63 -13.43 8.84
C LEU A 39 -8.11 -13.37 8.70
N ILE A 40 -7.51 -14.32 7.98
CA ILE A 40 -6.07 -14.33 7.69
C ILE A 40 -5.68 -13.07 6.91
N ASN A 41 -6.44 -12.70 5.89
CA ASN A 41 -6.19 -11.49 5.09
C ASN A 41 -6.31 -10.20 5.92
N THR A 42 -7.15 -10.20 6.95
CA THR A 42 -7.26 -9.07 7.90
C THR A 42 -6.03 -8.97 8.80
N VAL A 43 -5.49 -10.11 9.26
CA VAL A 43 -4.23 -10.13 10.01
C VAL A 43 -3.07 -9.68 9.13
N ASP A 44 -3.07 -10.11 7.87
CA ASP A 44 -2.08 -9.69 6.88
C ASP A 44 -2.11 -8.17 6.66
N LEU A 45 -3.29 -7.57 6.50
CA LEU A 45 -3.45 -6.11 6.43
C LEU A 45 -2.74 -5.39 7.58
N ILE A 46 -2.96 -5.83 8.82
CA ILE A 46 -2.34 -5.22 10.00
C ILE A 46 -0.80 -5.36 9.92
N GLY A 47 -0.32 -6.56 9.58
CA GLY A 47 1.11 -6.87 9.47
C GLY A 47 1.81 -6.06 8.38
N CYS A 48 1.28 -6.12 7.15
CA CYS A 48 1.78 -5.35 6.00
C CYS A 48 1.77 -3.85 6.29
N THR A 49 0.70 -3.31 6.87
CA THR A 49 0.62 -1.87 7.20
C THR A 49 1.69 -1.47 8.21
N ALA A 50 1.87 -2.24 9.29
CA ALA A 50 2.91 -1.98 10.28
C ALA A 50 4.32 -2.06 9.68
N LEU A 51 4.57 -3.07 8.82
CA LEU A 51 5.83 -3.21 8.10
C LEU A 51 6.08 -2.03 7.15
N SER A 52 5.07 -1.57 6.41
CA SER A 52 5.20 -0.43 5.51
C SER A 52 5.61 0.84 6.25
N TYR A 53 4.99 1.13 7.40
CA TYR A 53 5.41 2.26 8.24
C TYR A 53 6.84 2.11 8.77
N TYR A 54 7.25 0.91 9.16
CA TYR A 54 8.64 0.64 9.52
C TYR A 54 9.59 0.90 8.34
N TYR A 55 9.25 0.44 7.13
CA TYR A 55 10.05 0.65 5.94
C TYR A 55 10.16 2.11 5.51
N ILE A 56 9.19 2.98 5.82
CA ILE A 56 9.36 4.44 5.63
C ILE A 56 10.58 4.95 6.43
N SER A 57 10.76 4.47 7.66
CA SER A 57 11.88 4.88 8.51
C SER A 57 13.22 4.34 7.99
N VAL A 58 13.23 3.11 7.48
CA VAL A 58 14.41 2.52 6.84
C VAL A 58 14.77 3.28 5.56
N ASN A 59 13.77 3.58 4.72
CA ASN A 59 13.95 4.30 3.48
C ASN A 59 14.43 5.74 3.70
N GLN A 60 14.08 6.37 4.83
CA GLN A 60 14.62 7.67 5.20
C GLN A 60 16.15 7.62 5.31
N GLN A 61 16.68 6.63 6.03
CA GLN A 61 18.14 6.46 6.20
C GLN A 61 18.82 6.22 4.85
N LEU A 62 18.25 5.35 4.02
CA LEU A 62 18.78 5.07 2.69
C LEU A 62 18.75 6.30 1.78
N ALA A 63 17.69 7.11 1.86
CA ALA A 63 17.59 8.32 1.07
C ALA A 63 18.60 9.38 1.52
N ASP A 64 18.94 9.44 2.80
CA ASP A 64 19.95 10.38 3.31
C ASP A 64 21.38 9.94 2.95
N GLU A 65 21.61 8.64 2.75
CA GLU A 65 22.90 8.10 2.32
C GLU A 65 23.09 8.11 0.80
N LEU A 66 22.06 7.73 0.04
CA LEU A 66 22.19 7.41 -1.39
C LEU A 66 21.53 8.42 -2.33
N ALA A 67 20.47 9.10 -1.90
CA ALA A 67 19.73 10.03 -2.77
C ALA A 67 20.29 11.45 -2.70
N ILE A 68 21.56 11.59 -3.12
CA ILE A 68 22.32 12.84 -3.12
C ILE A 68 22.13 13.57 -4.46
N TYR A 69 21.52 14.75 -4.40
CA TYR A 69 21.31 15.65 -5.53
C TYR A 69 21.37 17.11 -5.03
N PRO A 70 21.66 18.12 -5.87
CA PRO A 70 21.75 19.50 -5.40
C PRO A 70 20.50 19.94 -4.61
N GLY A 71 20.68 20.31 -3.33
CA GLY A 71 19.60 20.71 -2.44
C GLY A 71 18.93 19.57 -1.65
N TRP A 72 19.51 18.36 -1.65
CA TRP A 72 19.00 17.23 -0.86
C TRP A 72 19.10 17.46 0.65
N GLU A 73 20.02 18.31 1.12
CA GLU A 73 20.26 18.59 2.55
C GLU A 73 19.07 19.26 3.24
N THR A 74 18.22 19.94 2.47
CA THR A 74 17.00 20.59 2.95
C THR A 74 15.72 19.83 2.58
N ARG A 75 15.86 18.61 2.02
CA ARG A 75 14.73 17.76 1.67
C ARG A 75 13.89 17.46 2.92
N PRO A 76 12.56 17.65 2.89
CA PRO A 76 11.70 17.22 3.98
C PRO A 76 11.81 15.71 4.25
N PRO A 77 11.54 15.25 5.47
CA PRO A 77 11.45 13.82 5.75
C PRO A 77 10.46 13.11 4.81
N ILE A 78 10.78 11.89 4.40
CA ILE A 78 9.94 11.08 3.50
C ILE A 78 8.52 10.94 4.06
N ALA A 79 8.36 10.81 5.37
CA ALA A 79 7.04 10.75 6.00
C ALA A 79 6.19 12.00 5.69
N ASN A 80 6.80 13.20 5.68
CA ASN A 80 6.10 14.45 5.34
C ASN A 80 5.79 14.51 3.84
N LEU A 81 6.69 14.00 2.99
CA LEU A 81 6.45 13.93 1.55
C LEU A 81 5.28 13.00 1.21
N ILE A 82 5.13 11.89 1.95
CA ILE A 82 4.00 10.97 1.81
C ILE A 82 2.71 11.62 2.31
N SER A 83 2.74 12.31 3.47
CA SER A 83 1.53 12.94 4.03
C SER A 83 1.00 14.09 3.19
N ASP A 84 1.88 14.81 2.48
CA ASP A 84 1.52 15.98 1.66
C ASP A 84 1.27 15.62 0.19
N MET A 85 1.16 14.33 -0.15
CA MET A 85 0.94 13.89 -1.51
C MET A 85 -0.49 14.19 -1.97
N ALA A 86 -0.63 14.97 -3.04
CA ALA A 86 -1.94 15.32 -3.60
C ALA A 86 -2.51 14.28 -4.58
N LEU A 87 -1.65 13.43 -5.15
CA LEU A 87 -2.01 12.45 -6.17
C LEU A 87 -1.06 11.25 -6.12
N VAL A 88 -1.61 10.05 -5.96
CA VAL A 88 -0.90 8.79 -6.15
C VAL A 88 -1.35 8.16 -7.46
N LEU A 89 -0.39 7.86 -8.34
CA LEU A 89 -0.65 7.17 -9.59
C LEU A 89 -0.39 5.67 -9.40
N VAL A 90 -1.48 4.90 -9.34
CA VAL A 90 -1.41 3.44 -9.24
C VAL A 90 -1.66 2.84 -10.62
N ASN A 91 -0.77 1.93 -11.05
CA ASN A 91 -0.96 1.20 -12.29
C ASN A 91 -1.97 0.06 -12.06
N SER A 92 -3.27 0.36 -12.22
CA SER A 92 -4.35 -0.62 -12.09
C SER A 92 -5.07 -0.82 -13.41
N HIS A 93 -5.36 -2.09 -13.74
CA HIS A 93 -6.13 -2.45 -14.93
C HIS A 93 -7.08 -3.60 -14.62
N HIS A 94 -8.34 -3.48 -15.04
CA HIS A 94 -9.42 -4.42 -14.71
C HIS A 94 -9.18 -5.86 -15.20
N SER A 95 -8.33 -6.06 -16.21
CA SER A 95 -7.96 -7.39 -16.69
C SER A 95 -6.81 -8.05 -15.92
N VAL A 96 -6.10 -7.30 -15.07
CA VAL A 96 -4.92 -7.78 -14.33
C VAL A 96 -5.28 -8.11 -12.88
N GLY A 97 -6.09 -7.26 -12.25
CA GLY A 97 -6.49 -7.40 -10.84
C GLY A 97 -7.79 -8.16 -10.62
N TYR A 98 -8.11 -8.41 -9.35
CA TYR A 98 -9.44 -8.88 -8.94
C TYR A 98 -10.44 -7.72 -8.91
N SER A 99 -11.71 -8.01 -9.16
CA SER A 99 -12.79 -7.02 -9.04
C SER A 99 -13.24 -6.90 -7.59
N TYR A 100 -13.19 -5.68 -7.03
CA TYR A 100 -13.66 -5.39 -5.67
C TYR A 100 -14.18 -3.94 -5.58
N PRO A 101 -14.97 -3.59 -4.55
CA PRO A 101 -15.50 -2.24 -4.39
C PRO A 101 -14.39 -1.22 -4.09
N LYS A 102 -14.25 -0.19 -4.94
CA LYS A 102 -13.36 0.95 -4.73
C LYS A 102 -14.12 2.19 -4.26
N ALA A 103 -13.39 3.19 -3.75
CA ALA A 103 -14.00 4.48 -3.44
C ALA A 103 -14.51 5.16 -4.74
N PRO A 104 -15.59 5.98 -4.68
CA PRO A 104 -16.22 6.53 -5.90
C PRO A 104 -15.34 7.40 -6.79
N HIS A 105 -14.24 7.94 -6.24
CA HIS A 105 -13.31 8.82 -6.94
C HIS A 105 -12.07 8.10 -7.48
N VAL A 106 -12.06 6.76 -7.38
CA VAL A 106 -10.98 5.85 -7.83
C VAL A 106 -11.47 5.00 -8.99
#